data_AF-A0A494SV06-F1
#
_entry.id   AF-A0A494SV06-F1
#
_cell.length_a   1.000
_cell.length_b   1.000
_cell.length_c   1.000
_cell.angle_alpha   90.00
_cell.angle_beta   90.00
_cell.angle_gamma   90.00
#
_symmetry.space_group_name_H-M   'P 1'
#
loop_
_entity.id
_entity.type
_entity.pdbx_description
1 polymer ?
#
loop_
_entity_poly.entity_id
_entity_poly.type
_entity_poly.pdbx_seq_one_letter_code
_entity_poly.pdbx_strand_id
1 'polypeptide(L)'
;MRNRTSGLILVLALGTAGCAADVDEQQTSKPPTSSEVQVAPSTESQIYAAVLRRLVLTDHTFGVGDPSPFKAVYVIDHRSSGISDSFFLAGGAAPLDESIQSEIERQSEELPLIEFIDTRESRIDPGGQGLTGVVNDGVVVGLSAISTRDDGAVEVGAGFWCGVDCGFGTTYLVENSDGWHVTENIGPTSIS
;
A
#
# COMPACT_ATOMS: atom_id res chain seq x y z
N MET A 1 22.73 -19.97 37.17
CA MET A 1 23.85 -19.72 38.10
C MET A 1 24.87 -18.82 37.42
N ARG A 2 25.26 -17.72 38.09
CA ARG A 2 26.39 -16.80 37.84
C ARG A 2 26.37 -16.00 36.52
N ASN A 3 26.72 -14.72 36.46
CA ASN A 3 26.89 -13.63 37.43
C ASN A 3 27.34 -12.39 36.63
N ARG A 4 26.81 -11.20 36.98
CA ARG A 4 27.47 -9.86 37.02
C ARG A 4 28.01 -9.30 35.67
N THR A 5 27.98 -8.00 35.38
CA THR A 5 28.47 -6.89 36.22
C THR A 5 28.03 -5.54 35.64
N SER A 6 27.75 -4.60 36.54
CA SER A 6 27.49 -3.18 36.35
C SER A 6 28.58 -2.41 35.58
N GLY A 7 28.20 -1.29 34.96
CA GLY A 7 29.09 -0.22 34.55
C GLY A 7 28.32 1.08 34.30
N LEU A 8 28.38 1.98 35.27
CA LEU A 8 27.71 3.28 35.33
C LEU A 8 28.78 4.36 35.11
N ILE A 9 28.62 5.26 34.14
CA ILE A 9 29.40 6.52 34.08
C ILE A 9 28.48 7.67 33.66
N LEU A 10 28.37 8.60 34.60
CA LEU A 10 27.73 9.92 34.54
C LEU A 10 28.84 10.94 34.30
N VAL A 11 28.69 11.84 33.32
CA VAL A 11 29.53 13.05 33.23
C VAL A 11 28.62 14.26 33.00
N LEU A 12 28.44 15.04 34.06
CA LEU A 12 28.01 16.44 34.00
C LEU A 12 29.25 17.30 33.71
N ALA A 13 29.11 18.28 32.82
CA ALA A 13 29.98 19.45 32.78
C ALA A 13 29.13 20.70 32.53
N LEU A 14 29.00 21.54 33.57
CA LEU A 14 28.61 22.95 33.44
C LEU A 14 29.87 23.77 33.20
N GLY A 15 29.80 24.71 32.25
CA GLY A 15 30.83 25.72 32.00
C GLY A 15 30.19 27.04 31.57
N THR A 16 30.54 28.10 32.28
CA THR A 16 29.97 29.46 32.25
C THR A 16 30.59 30.39 31.21
N ALA A 17 29.76 31.27 30.64
CA ALA A 17 29.96 32.66 30.19
C ALA A 17 31.33 33.15 29.61
N GLY A 18 31.26 33.79 28.43
CA GLY A 18 32.27 34.73 27.92
C GLY A 18 31.86 35.40 26.60
N CYS A 19 31.70 36.72 26.60
CA CYS A 19 31.29 37.57 25.46
C CYS A 19 32.44 37.87 24.47
N ALA A 20 32.14 37.97 23.16
CA ALA A 20 32.79 38.92 22.26
C ALA A 20 32.02 39.09 20.93
N ALA A 21 31.61 40.34 20.68
CA ALA A 21 31.49 41.13 19.45
C ALA A 21 31.13 40.51 18.08
N ASP A 22 30.24 41.24 17.42
CA ASP A 22 29.68 41.15 16.07
C ASP A 22 30.62 40.70 14.94
N VAL A 23 30.12 39.76 14.13
CA VAL A 23 30.41 39.67 12.70
C VAL A 23 29.06 39.67 11.98
N ASP A 24 28.88 40.73 11.20
CA ASP A 24 27.82 40.95 10.22
C ASP A 24 27.98 39.91 9.09
N GLU A 25 27.54 38.67 9.34
CA GLU A 25 27.34 37.69 8.28
C GLU A 25 25.92 37.87 7.75
N GLN A 26 25.84 38.38 6.53
CA GLN A 26 24.67 38.33 5.66
C GLN A 26 24.07 36.93 5.70
N GLN A 27 23.07 36.77 6.57
CA GLN A 27 22.18 35.65 6.58
C GLN A 27 21.40 35.74 5.27
N THR A 28 21.99 35.12 4.25
CA THR A 28 21.31 34.74 3.03
C THR A 28 20.18 33.86 3.52
N SER A 29 19.00 34.46 3.72
CA SER A 29 17.80 33.78 4.15
C SER A 29 17.54 32.67 3.16
N LYS A 30 18.00 31.47 3.51
CA LYS A 30 17.59 30.23 2.86
C LYS A 30 16.06 30.31 2.83
N PRO A 31 15.42 30.27 1.65
CA PRO A 31 13.97 30.33 1.59
C PRO A 31 13.43 29.25 2.53
N PRO A 32 12.35 29.54 3.30
CA PRO A 32 11.78 28.55 4.18
C PRO A 32 11.58 27.29 3.36
N THR A 33 12.24 26.22 3.79
CA THR A 33 11.92 24.88 3.31
C THR A 33 10.44 24.75 3.60
N SER A 34 9.62 24.78 2.54
CA SER A 34 8.20 24.53 2.65
C SER A 34 8.07 23.27 3.47
N SER A 35 7.58 23.42 4.70
CA SER A 35 6.93 22.33 5.39
C SER A 35 5.77 21.97 4.46
N GLU A 36 6.02 21.03 3.56
CA GLU A 36 4.97 20.38 2.80
C GLU A 36 3.99 19.89 3.86
N VAL A 37 2.81 20.53 3.89
CA VAL A 37 1.76 20.16 4.82
C VAL A 37 1.41 18.73 4.43
N GLN A 38 1.96 17.77 5.16
CA GLN A 38 1.64 16.36 4.98
C GLN A 38 0.19 16.19 5.39
N VAL A 39 -0.70 16.29 4.40
CA VAL A 39 -2.11 15.96 4.57
C VAL A 39 -2.17 14.48 4.88
N ALA A 40 -2.77 14.16 6.03
CA ALA A 40 -3.00 12.79 6.43
C ALA A 40 -3.81 12.08 5.34
N PRO A 41 -3.47 10.83 4.98
CA PRO A 41 -4.19 10.10 3.96
C PRO A 41 -5.66 9.92 4.35
N SER A 42 -6.55 9.90 3.37
CA SER A 42 -7.95 9.57 3.59
C SER A 42 -8.13 8.16 4.16
N THR A 43 -9.24 7.94 4.86
CA THR A 43 -9.62 6.60 5.34
C THR A 43 -9.74 5.60 4.19
N GLU A 44 -10.30 6.04 3.05
CA GLU A 44 -10.48 5.18 1.88
C GLU A 44 -9.14 4.70 1.30
N SER A 45 -8.15 5.60 1.13
CA SER A 45 -6.84 5.19 0.62
C SER A 45 -6.09 4.29 1.60
N GLN A 46 -6.22 4.51 2.91
CA GLN A 46 -5.66 3.64 3.94
C GLN A 46 -6.22 2.21 3.85
N ILE A 47 -7.54 2.07 3.68
CA ILE A 47 -8.21 0.77 3.54
C ILE A 47 -7.72 0.04 2.28
N TYR A 48 -7.74 0.71 1.12
CA TYR A 48 -7.28 0.06 -0.12
C TYR A 48 -5.79 -0.30 -0.07
N ALA A 49 -4.93 0.55 0.50
CA ALA A 49 -3.52 0.24 0.66
C ALA A 49 -3.31 -1.00 1.55
N ALA A 50 -4.07 -1.14 2.64
CA ALA A 50 -4.03 -2.32 3.49
C ALA A 50 -4.45 -3.60 2.75
N VAL A 51 -5.49 -3.51 1.92
CA VAL A 51 -5.97 -4.63 1.09
C VAL A 51 -4.95 -5.00 0.02
N LEU A 52 -4.36 -4.02 -0.67
CA LEU A 52 -3.32 -4.25 -1.68
C LEU A 52 -2.11 -4.96 -1.07
N ARG A 53 -1.64 -4.50 0.10
CA ARG A 53 -0.55 -5.15 0.85
C ARG A 53 -0.83 -6.62 1.12
N ARG A 54 -2.00 -6.91 1.70
CA ARG A 54 -2.39 -8.29 2.00
C ARG A 54 -2.40 -9.14 0.73
N LEU A 55 -3.05 -8.65 -0.31
CA LEU A 55 -3.23 -9.37 -1.57
C LEU A 55 -1.88 -9.66 -2.25
N VAL A 56 -1.01 -8.66 -2.35
CA VAL A 56 0.24 -8.70 -3.14
C VAL A 56 1.40 -9.35 -2.40
N LEU A 57 1.46 -9.20 -1.07
CA LEU A 57 2.56 -9.72 -0.25
C LEU A 57 2.26 -11.05 0.44
N THR A 58 0.98 -11.38 0.67
CA THR A 58 0.61 -12.58 1.43
C THR A 58 -0.22 -13.57 0.62
N ASP A 59 -1.26 -13.10 -0.07
CA ASP A 59 -2.26 -14.00 -0.69
C ASP A 59 -1.98 -14.25 -2.19
N HIS A 60 -0.76 -13.99 -2.67
CA HIS A 60 -0.36 -13.97 -4.09
C HIS A 60 -0.23 -15.34 -4.79
N THR A 61 -0.73 -16.46 -4.23
CA THR A 61 -0.75 -17.85 -4.77
C THR A 61 0.57 -18.50 -5.25
N PHE A 62 1.67 -17.77 -5.42
CA PHE A 62 2.99 -18.28 -5.85
C PHE A 62 3.85 -18.91 -4.74
N GLY A 63 3.29 -19.13 -3.54
CA GLY A 63 4.00 -19.66 -2.38
C GLY A 63 3.88 -18.75 -1.16
N VAL A 64 4.72 -18.97 -0.15
CA VAL A 64 4.73 -18.19 1.10
C VAL A 64 5.98 -17.30 1.18
N GLY A 65 5.78 -16.03 1.53
CA GLY A 65 6.82 -15.12 2.03
C GLY A 65 7.26 -14.02 1.06
N ASP A 66 7.89 -13.00 1.66
CA ASP A 66 8.52 -11.87 0.97
C ASP A 66 9.80 -12.27 0.21
N PRO A 67 10.15 -11.52 -0.86
CA PRO A 67 9.37 -10.43 -1.45
C PRO A 67 8.25 -10.96 -2.38
N SER A 68 7.28 -10.10 -2.69
CA SER A 68 6.26 -10.39 -3.70
C SER A 68 6.89 -10.94 -4.99
N PRO A 69 6.30 -11.96 -5.64
CA PRO A 69 6.78 -12.48 -6.91
C PRO A 69 6.59 -11.47 -8.06
N PHE A 70 5.71 -10.49 -7.89
CA PHE A 70 5.37 -9.50 -8.90
C PHE A 70 6.39 -8.36 -8.90
N LYS A 71 6.73 -7.85 -10.09
CA LYS A 71 7.63 -6.67 -10.19
C LYS A 71 6.87 -5.37 -10.42
N ALA A 72 5.58 -5.44 -10.71
CA ALA A 72 4.68 -4.30 -10.86
C ALA A 72 3.25 -4.69 -10.43
N VAL A 73 2.50 -3.71 -9.91
CA VAL A 73 1.10 -3.86 -9.53
C VAL A 73 0.28 -2.85 -10.32
N TYR A 74 -0.54 -3.34 -11.25
CA TYR A 74 -1.41 -2.52 -12.07
C TYR A 74 -2.82 -2.50 -11.48
N VAL A 75 -3.21 -1.41 -10.84
CA VAL A 75 -4.52 -1.32 -10.18
C VAL A 75 -5.53 -0.75 -11.16
N ILE A 76 -6.66 -1.42 -11.32
CA ILE A 76 -7.77 -0.89 -12.11
C ILE A 76 -8.28 0.40 -11.45
N ASP A 77 -8.34 1.48 -12.22
CA ASP A 77 -8.63 2.84 -11.73
C ASP A 77 -10.10 3.09 -11.37
N HIS A 78 -10.93 2.06 -11.46
CA HIS A 78 -12.34 2.10 -11.14
C HIS A 78 -12.71 0.95 -10.22
N ARG A 79 -13.69 1.20 -9.37
CA ARG A 79 -14.19 0.19 -8.46
C ARG A 79 -15.09 -0.78 -9.22
N SER A 80 -15.07 -2.05 -8.82
CA SER A 80 -16.10 -2.99 -9.22
C SER A 80 -17.41 -2.66 -8.49
N SER A 81 -18.55 -2.98 -9.10
CA SER A 81 -19.88 -2.61 -8.59
C SER A 81 -20.36 -3.45 -7.40
N GLY A 82 -19.65 -4.55 -7.07
CA GLY A 82 -20.00 -5.38 -5.92
C GLY A 82 -18.87 -6.29 -5.42
N ILE A 83 -19.04 -6.79 -4.18
CA ILE A 83 -18.11 -7.70 -3.51
C ILE A 83 -18.13 -9.14 -4.06
N SER A 84 -19.04 -9.43 -5.00
CA SER A 84 -19.26 -10.76 -5.59
C SER A 84 -18.60 -10.94 -6.96
N ASP A 85 -17.90 -9.93 -7.46
CA ASP A 85 -17.28 -10.00 -8.78
C ASP A 85 -16.05 -10.92 -8.78
N SER A 86 -15.97 -11.81 -9.77
CA SER A 86 -14.80 -12.66 -9.92
C SER A 86 -13.59 -11.81 -10.30
N PHE A 87 -12.57 -11.81 -9.45
CA PHE A 87 -11.30 -11.07 -9.60
C PHE A 87 -11.41 -9.53 -9.57
N PHE A 88 -12.61 -8.96 -9.53
CA PHE A 88 -12.87 -7.51 -9.38
C PHE A 88 -12.28 -6.63 -10.50
N LEU A 89 -12.02 -7.20 -11.67
CA LEU A 89 -11.37 -6.53 -12.81
C LEU A 89 -12.34 -5.85 -13.77
N ALA A 90 -13.64 -6.08 -13.58
CA ALA A 90 -14.66 -5.49 -14.42
C ALA A 90 -15.08 -4.13 -13.86
N GLY A 91 -15.02 -3.11 -14.70
CA GLY A 91 -15.57 -1.82 -14.37
C GLY A 91 -17.06 -1.83 -14.23
N GLY A 92 -17.53 -1.09 -13.22
CA GLY A 92 -18.96 -1.04 -12.93
C GLY A 92 -19.37 0.04 -11.93
N ALA A 93 -18.42 0.62 -11.18
CA ALA A 93 -18.67 1.72 -10.27
C ALA A 93 -17.84 2.97 -10.63
N ALA A 94 -17.89 3.97 -9.75
CA ALA A 94 -17.19 5.23 -9.94
C ALA A 94 -15.66 5.03 -10.03
N PRO A 95 -14.96 5.82 -10.85
CA PRO A 95 -13.51 5.91 -10.83
C PRO A 95 -12.98 6.24 -9.43
N LEU A 96 -11.78 5.77 -9.13
CA LEU A 96 -10.98 6.22 -8.00
C LEU A 96 -10.45 7.61 -8.31
N ASP A 97 -10.75 8.59 -7.45
CA ASP A 97 -10.23 9.94 -7.59
C ASP A 97 -8.69 9.94 -7.61
N GLU A 98 -8.08 10.80 -8.43
CA GLU A 98 -6.61 10.90 -8.57
C GLU A 98 -5.90 11.17 -7.23
N SER A 99 -6.55 11.88 -6.31
CA SER A 99 -6.04 12.10 -4.95
C SER A 99 -5.96 10.80 -4.15
N ILE A 100 -6.97 9.94 -4.26
CA ILE A 100 -7.00 8.62 -3.62
C ILE A 100 -5.93 7.72 -4.23
N GLN A 101 -5.79 7.73 -5.56
CA GLN A 101 -4.73 6.99 -6.26
C GLN A 101 -3.33 7.38 -5.75
N SER A 102 -3.05 8.68 -5.72
CA SER A 102 -1.77 9.23 -5.23
C SER A 102 -1.53 8.90 -3.75
N GLU A 103 -2.58 8.91 -2.93
CA GLU A 103 -2.48 8.51 -1.52
C GLU A 103 -2.20 7.02 -1.36
N ILE A 104 -2.81 6.15 -2.17
CA ILE A 104 -2.56 4.70 -2.15
C ILE A 104 -1.11 4.42 -2.54
N GLU A 105 -0.61 5.03 -3.61
CA GLU A 105 0.80 4.92 -4.05
C GLU A 105 1.77 5.29 -2.94
N ARG A 106 1.60 6.49 -2.35
CA ARG A 106 2.45 6.97 -1.25
C ARG A 106 2.38 6.06 -0.02
N GLN A 107 1.23 5.43 0.22
CA GLN A 107 1.08 4.52 1.34
C GLN A 107 1.61 3.14 1.06
N SER A 108 2.06 2.80 -0.14
CA SER A 108 2.39 1.43 -0.54
C SER A 108 3.86 1.25 -0.89
N GLU A 109 4.76 1.94 -0.18
CA GLU A 109 6.20 1.95 -0.47
C GLU A 109 6.86 0.56 -0.38
N GLU A 110 6.28 -0.39 0.37
CA GLU A 110 6.75 -1.77 0.41
C GLU A 110 6.26 -2.65 -0.76
N LEU A 111 5.33 -2.15 -1.57
CA LEU A 111 4.84 -2.86 -2.74
C LEU A 111 5.75 -2.63 -3.96
N PRO A 112 5.76 -3.56 -4.93
CA PRO A 112 6.27 -3.25 -6.27
C PRO A 112 5.58 -2.01 -6.83
N LEU A 113 6.18 -1.39 -7.86
CA LEU A 113 5.66 -0.18 -8.49
C LEU A 113 4.15 -0.31 -8.76
N ILE A 114 3.37 0.58 -8.16
CA ILE A 114 1.94 0.70 -8.40
C ILE A 114 1.73 1.65 -9.57
N GLU A 115 0.87 1.25 -10.50
CA GLU A 115 0.39 2.09 -11.58
C GLU A 115 -1.12 1.87 -11.77
N PHE A 116 -1.90 2.95 -11.77
CA PHE A 116 -3.32 2.87 -12.06
C PHE A 116 -3.59 2.79 -13.57
N ILE A 117 -4.52 1.93 -13.96
CA ILE A 117 -4.85 1.64 -15.36
C ILE A 117 -6.36 1.57 -15.58
N ASP A 118 -6.82 2.01 -16.74
CA ASP A 118 -8.24 1.93 -17.10
C ASP A 118 -8.67 0.47 -17.35
N THR A 119 -7.90 -0.29 -18.12
CA THR A 119 -8.28 -1.67 -18.48
C THR A 119 -7.12 -2.65 -18.36
N ARG A 120 -7.43 -3.88 -17.95
CA ARG A 120 -6.47 -4.99 -17.89
C ARG A 120 -5.76 -5.20 -19.24
N GLU A 121 -6.49 -5.05 -20.34
CA GLU A 121 -6.03 -5.25 -21.71
C GLU A 121 -4.82 -4.37 -22.05
N SER A 122 -4.67 -3.22 -21.40
CA SER A 122 -3.51 -2.33 -21.57
C SER A 122 -2.18 -2.89 -21.05
N ARG A 123 -2.23 -3.97 -20.25
CA ARG A 123 -1.05 -4.59 -19.59
C ARG A 123 -0.86 -6.07 -19.90
N ILE A 124 -1.59 -6.63 -20.86
CA ILE A 124 -1.39 -8.04 -21.26
C ILE A 124 -0.07 -8.15 -22.04
N ASP A 125 0.77 -9.11 -21.67
CA ASP A 125 1.98 -9.48 -22.41
C ASP A 125 1.98 -10.99 -22.70
N PRO A 126 1.27 -11.44 -23.75
CA PRO A 126 1.15 -12.86 -24.06
C PRO A 126 2.44 -13.45 -24.66
N GLY A 127 3.37 -12.58 -25.07
CA GLY A 127 4.68 -12.97 -25.60
C GLY A 127 5.80 -12.93 -24.56
N GLY A 128 5.50 -12.44 -23.35
CA GLY A 128 6.43 -12.36 -22.24
C GLY A 128 6.91 -13.75 -21.83
N GLN A 129 8.21 -13.89 -21.60
CA GLN A 129 8.81 -15.13 -21.06
C GLN A 129 8.84 -15.13 -19.52
N GLY A 130 7.95 -14.33 -18.95
CA GLY A 130 7.90 -13.97 -17.56
C GLY A 130 7.25 -15.00 -16.64
N LEU A 131 7.17 -14.66 -15.35
CA LEU A 131 6.36 -15.40 -14.38
C LEU A 131 4.86 -15.21 -14.64
N THR A 132 4.50 -14.06 -15.21
CA THR A 132 3.12 -13.66 -15.45
C THR A 132 2.93 -13.33 -16.94
N GLY A 133 1.69 -13.41 -17.42
CA GLY A 133 1.27 -12.93 -18.75
C GLY A 133 0.97 -11.43 -18.78
N VAL A 134 1.60 -10.67 -17.88
CA VAL A 134 1.40 -9.23 -17.68
C VAL A 134 2.73 -8.52 -17.88
N VAL A 135 2.69 -7.32 -18.47
CA VAL A 135 3.86 -6.47 -18.67
C VAL A 135 4.69 -6.38 -17.39
N ASN A 136 6.02 -6.44 -17.53
CA ASN A 136 6.99 -6.37 -16.43
C ASN A 136 6.85 -7.46 -15.36
N ASP A 137 6.41 -8.69 -15.68
CA ASP A 137 6.10 -9.70 -14.66
C ASP A 137 5.13 -9.17 -13.59
N GLY A 138 4.22 -8.30 -14.02
CA GLY A 138 3.30 -7.61 -13.14
C GLY A 138 2.08 -8.43 -12.80
N VAL A 139 1.16 -7.79 -12.11
CA VAL A 139 -0.17 -8.31 -11.82
C VAL A 139 -1.20 -7.22 -12.01
N VAL A 140 -2.38 -7.55 -12.54
CA VAL A 140 -3.51 -6.62 -12.59
C VAL A 140 -4.42 -6.87 -11.39
N VAL A 141 -4.71 -5.82 -10.63
CA VAL A 141 -5.51 -5.86 -9.40
C VAL A 141 -6.81 -5.09 -9.57
N GLY A 142 -7.91 -5.70 -9.12
CA GLY A 142 -9.21 -5.09 -9.03
C GLY A 142 -9.64 -4.89 -7.57
N LEU A 143 -10.39 -3.82 -7.32
CA LEU A 143 -10.92 -3.47 -6.00
C LEU A 143 -12.44 -3.20 -6.11
N SER A 144 -13.24 -3.72 -5.19
CA SER A 144 -14.64 -3.35 -5.07
C SER A 144 -14.79 -2.01 -4.33
N ALA A 145 -15.99 -1.44 -4.37
CA ALA A 145 -16.35 -0.41 -3.41
C ALA A 145 -16.27 -0.93 -1.95
N ILE A 146 -15.94 -0.03 -1.02
CA ILE A 146 -15.91 -0.32 0.43
C ILE A 146 -17.35 -0.43 0.95
N SER A 147 -17.64 -1.51 1.68
CA SER A 147 -18.91 -1.68 2.40
C SER A 147 -18.66 -1.62 3.91
N THR A 148 -19.31 -0.71 4.62
CA THR A 148 -19.16 -0.57 6.08
C THR A 148 -20.20 -1.40 6.83
N ARG A 149 -19.76 -2.15 7.83
CA ARG A 149 -20.61 -2.92 8.75
C ARG A 149 -21.08 -2.06 9.93
N ASP A 150 -22.09 -2.57 10.65
CA ASP A 150 -22.67 -1.90 11.82
C ASP A 150 -21.67 -1.72 12.98
N ASP A 151 -20.65 -2.57 13.07
CA ASP A 151 -19.59 -2.52 14.07
C ASP A 151 -18.41 -1.61 13.68
N GLY A 152 -18.46 -1.00 12.50
CA GLY A 152 -17.42 -0.12 11.97
C GLY A 152 -16.29 -0.84 11.22
N ALA A 153 -16.29 -2.17 11.17
CA ALA A 153 -15.42 -2.91 10.25
C ALA A 153 -15.88 -2.69 8.81
N VAL A 154 -14.99 -2.92 7.84
CA VAL A 154 -15.32 -2.76 6.44
C VAL A 154 -15.01 -4.01 5.62
N GLU A 155 -15.84 -4.27 4.62
CA GLU A 155 -15.65 -5.32 3.64
C GLU A 155 -15.15 -4.72 2.33
N VAL A 156 -14.10 -5.33 1.77
CA VAL A 156 -13.55 -4.94 0.47
C VAL A 156 -13.27 -6.20 -0.34
N GLY A 157 -13.98 -6.34 -1.46
CA GLY A 157 -13.64 -7.30 -2.50
C GLY A 157 -12.34 -6.89 -3.18
N ALA A 158 -11.41 -7.82 -3.32
CA ALA A 158 -10.20 -7.58 -4.09
C ALA A 158 -9.68 -8.86 -4.71
N GLY A 159 -9.03 -8.71 -5.85
CA GLY A 159 -8.51 -9.83 -6.59
C GLY A 159 -7.48 -9.40 -7.60
N PHE A 160 -6.79 -10.38 -8.14
CA PHE A 160 -5.77 -10.17 -9.13
C PHE A 160 -5.87 -11.16 -10.29
N TRP A 161 -5.29 -10.76 -11.41
CA TRP A 161 -5.04 -11.60 -12.57
C TRP A 161 -3.60 -11.42 -13.04
N CYS A 162 -2.93 -12.54 -13.32
CA CYS A 162 -1.53 -12.55 -13.72
C CYS A 162 -1.25 -13.30 -15.03
N GLY A 163 -2.26 -13.47 -15.89
CA GLY A 163 -2.10 -14.09 -17.22
C GLY A 163 -2.75 -15.47 -17.34
N VAL A 164 -3.30 -15.78 -18.52
CA VAL A 164 -3.94 -17.07 -18.86
C VAL A 164 -4.91 -17.51 -17.75
N ASP A 165 -4.55 -18.55 -17.00
CA ASP A 165 -5.31 -19.14 -15.90
C ASP A 165 -4.75 -18.73 -14.53
N CYS A 166 -4.03 -17.62 -14.40
CA CYS A 166 -3.60 -17.11 -13.10
C CYS A 166 -4.53 -16.00 -12.60
N GLY A 167 -5.21 -16.27 -11.49
CA GLY A 167 -6.00 -15.27 -10.80
C GLY A 167 -6.39 -15.72 -9.41
N PHE A 168 -6.65 -14.73 -8.55
CA PHE A 168 -7.16 -14.93 -7.21
C PHE A 168 -8.17 -13.83 -6.88
N GLY A 169 -9.27 -14.15 -6.19
CA GLY A 169 -10.20 -13.14 -5.72
C GLY A 169 -10.88 -13.55 -4.43
N THR A 170 -11.08 -12.61 -3.51
CA THR A 170 -11.78 -12.82 -2.25
C THR A 170 -12.41 -11.52 -1.75
N THR A 171 -13.17 -11.59 -0.66
CA THR A 171 -13.60 -10.44 0.13
C THR A 171 -12.82 -10.42 1.43
N TYR A 172 -12.25 -9.27 1.76
CA TYR A 172 -11.48 -9.03 2.98
C TYR A 172 -12.33 -8.29 4.00
N LEU A 173 -12.18 -8.67 5.27
CA LEU A 173 -12.57 -7.87 6.41
C LEU A 173 -11.40 -6.99 6.84
N VAL A 174 -11.64 -5.70 6.95
CA VAL A 174 -10.64 -4.70 7.34
C VAL A 174 -11.13 -3.97 8.59
N GLU A 175 -10.29 -3.90 9.60
CA GLU A 175 -10.60 -3.27 10.88
C GLU A 175 -9.61 -2.15 11.18
N ASN A 176 -10.03 -1.21 12.02
CA ASN A 176 -9.21 -0.10 12.48
C ASN A 176 -9.04 -0.17 14.00
N SER A 177 -8.05 -0.94 14.46
CA SER A 177 -7.69 -1.01 15.89
C SER A 177 -6.53 -0.07 16.23
N ASP A 178 -5.48 -0.05 15.41
CA ASP A 178 -4.28 0.80 15.54
C ASP A 178 -3.82 1.31 14.15
N GLY A 179 -4.77 1.43 13.22
CA GLY A 179 -4.56 1.58 11.78
C GLY A 179 -5.36 0.55 10.99
N TRP A 180 -5.69 0.86 9.75
CA TRP A 180 -6.44 -0.03 8.88
C TRP A 180 -5.60 -1.23 8.47
N HIS A 181 -6.10 -2.43 8.72
CA HIS A 181 -5.44 -3.68 8.34
C HIS A 181 -6.47 -4.77 8.06
N VAL A 182 -6.10 -5.69 7.17
CA VAL A 182 -6.92 -6.87 6.89
C VAL A 182 -6.81 -7.85 8.05
N THR A 183 -7.95 -8.28 8.60
CA THR A 183 -8.02 -9.25 9.70
C THR A 183 -8.36 -10.66 9.20
N GLU A 184 -9.22 -10.77 8.21
CA GLU A 184 -9.71 -12.05 7.71
C GLU A 184 -10.12 -12.00 6.23
N ASN A 185 -10.06 -13.17 5.57
CA ASN A 185 -10.67 -13.43 4.27
C ASN A 185 -12.07 -14.02 4.53
N ILE A 186 -13.11 -13.23 4.34
CA ILE A 186 -14.51 -13.59 4.69
C ILE A 186 -15.33 -14.07 3.48
N GLY A 187 -14.87 -13.78 2.27
CA GLY A 187 -15.55 -14.13 1.03
C GLY A 187 -15.13 -15.50 0.48
N PRO A 188 -15.92 -16.05 -0.47
CA PRO A 188 -15.47 -17.22 -1.22
C PRO A 188 -14.21 -16.87 -2.01
N THR A 189 -13.22 -17.78 -1.97
CA THR A 189 -12.00 -17.64 -2.77
C THR A 189 -12.22 -18.17 -4.18
N SER A 190 -11.93 -17.33 -5.17
CA SER A 190 -11.84 -17.72 -6.58
C SER A 190 -10.39 -17.89 -6.96
N ILE A 191 -10.05 -19.00 -7.62
CA ILE A 191 -8.71 -19.30 -8.17
C ILE A 191 -8.93 -19.84 -9.58
N SER A 192 -8.13 -19.38 -10.55
CA SER A 192 -8.03 -20.02 -11.87
C SER A 192 -6.77 -20.85 -11.96
#